data_AF-A0A2A2KDY9-F1
#
_entry.id   AF-A0A2A2KDY9-F1
#
_cell.length_a   1.000
_cell.length_b   1.000
_cell.length_c   1.000
_cell.angle_alpha   90.00
_cell.angle_beta   90.00
_cell.angle_gamma   90.00
#
_symmetry.space_group_name_H-M   'P 1'
#
loop_
_entity.id
_entity.type
_entity.pdbx_description
1 polymer ?
#
loop_
_entity_poly.entity_id
_entity_poly.type
_entity_poly.pdbx_seq_one_letter_code
_entity_poly.pdbx_strand_id
1 'polypeptide(L)' 'MKPCELENCEEKAVIKRGKDGRAVCKKCFIELFEQDVHDTIVKEKLFTRGDKVAIGASGGKDSTVLAYVVKISDIISF' A
#
# COMPACT_ATOMS: atom_id res chain seq x y z
N MET A 1 15.22 11.52 16.43
CA MET A 1 14.45 10.84 15.36
C MET A 1 13.85 11.93 14.49
N LYS A 2 13.94 11.84 13.16
CA LYS A 2 13.42 12.88 12.25
C LYS A 2 11.89 12.84 12.19
N PRO A 3 11.19 13.97 11.96
CA PRO A 3 9.75 13.97 11.69
C PRO A 3 9.45 13.28 10.36
N CYS A 4 8.19 12.87 10.18
CA CYS A 4 7.68 12.36 8.92
C CYS A 4 7.80 13.43 7.82
N GLU A 5 8.29 13.06 6.65
CA GLU A 5 8.49 13.95 5.50
C GLU A 5 7.24 14.03 4.59
N LEU A 6 6.06 13.71 5.12
CA LEU A 6 4.78 13.94 4.45
C LEU A 6 4.11 15.18 5.01
N GLU A 7 3.43 15.91 4.13
CA GLU A 7 2.62 17.06 4.51
C GLU A 7 1.53 16.64 5.50
N ASN A 8 1.24 17.53 6.46
CA ASN A 8 0.22 17.32 7.50
C ASN A 8 0.46 16.10 8.41
N CYS A 9 1.71 15.63 8.55
CA CYS A 9 2.07 14.57 9.48
C CYS A 9 3.22 15.00 10.42
N GLU A 10 2.92 15.12 11.70
CA GLU A 10 3.91 15.50 12.74
C GLU A 10 4.52 14.29 13.47
N GLU A 11 4.15 13.08 13.07
CA GLU A 11 4.62 11.83 13.67
C GLU A 11 6.10 11.58 13.41
N LYS A 12 6.73 10.78 14.28
CA LYS A 12 8.14 10.43 14.11
C LYS A 12 8.32 9.42 12.96
N ALA A 13 9.28 9.71 12.08
CA ALA A 13 9.64 8.78 11.02
C ALA A 13 10.31 7.53 11.59
N VAL A 14 9.90 6.36 11.10
CA VAL A 14 10.43 5.05 11.51
C VAL A 14 10.86 4.18 10.34
N ILE A 15 10.48 4.56 9.10
CA ILE A 15 10.79 3.81 7.88
C ILE A 15 11.30 4.80 6.82
N LYS A 16 12.33 4.40 6.07
CA LYS A 16 12.77 5.11 4.86
C LYS A 16 12.12 4.43 3.66
N ARG A 17 11.32 5.15 2.87
CA ARG A 17 10.67 4.61 1.67
C ARG A 17 11.72 4.25 0.62
N GLY A 18 11.58 3.05 0.04
CA GLY A 18 12.45 2.60 -1.05
C GLY A 18 12.21 3.34 -2.38
N LYS A 19 10.98 3.81 -2.62
CA LYS A 19 10.57 4.44 -3.89
C LYS A 19 11.22 5.81 -4.13
N ASP A 20 11.27 6.65 -3.11
CA ASP A 20 11.68 8.06 -3.21
C ASP A 20 12.68 8.50 -2.11
N GLY A 21 13.05 7.59 -1.20
CA GLY A 21 14.00 7.86 -0.13
C GLY A 21 13.45 8.66 1.06
N ARG A 22 12.16 9.03 1.06
CA ARG A 22 11.57 9.83 2.13
C ARG A 22 11.47 9.06 3.45
N ALA A 23 11.75 9.73 4.56
CA ALA A 23 11.56 9.20 5.90
C ALA A 23 10.12 9.44 6.36
N VAL A 24 9.37 8.36 6.61
CA VAL A 24 7.93 8.42 6.93
C VAL A 24 7.60 7.66 8.22
N CYS A 25 6.51 8.04 8.87
CA CYS A 25 5.96 7.28 9.99
C CYS A 25 5.30 5.98 9.49
N LYS A 26 4.97 5.07 10.41
CA LYS A 26 4.37 3.77 10.07
C LYS A 26 3.03 3.91 9.34
N LYS A 27 2.16 4.83 9.81
CA LYS A 27 0.83 5.05 9.23
C LYS A 27 0.92 5.52 7.79
N CYS A 28 1.67 6.60 7.58
CA CYS A 28 1.93 7.16 6.26
C CYS A 28 2.60 6.18 5.29
N PHE A 29 3.47 5.30 5.78
CA PHE A 29 4.04 4.25 4.94
C PHE A 29 2.96 3.29 4.40
N ILE A 30 2.06 2.84 5.27
CA ILE A 30 0.98 1.91 4.91
C ILE A 30 0.03 2.57 3.90
N GLU A 31 -0.42 3.80 4.17
CA GLU A 31 -1.31 4.54 3.27
C GLU A 31 -0.71 4.73 1.88
N LEU A 32 0.54 5.21 1.81
CA LEU A 32 1.22 5.37 0.52
C LEU A 32 1.48 4.03 -0.18
N PHE A 33 1.73 2.95 0.56
CA PHE A 33 1.92 1.61 0.00
C PHE A 33 0.62 1.08 -0.61
N GLU A 34 -0.51 1.23 0.08
CA GLU A 34 -1.83 0.85 -0.43
C GLU A 34 -2.21 1.68 -1.66
N GLN A 35 -1.91 2.99 -1.66
CA GLN A 35 -2.10 3.86 -2.83
C GLN A 35 -1.23 3.40 -4.03
N ASP A 36 0.05 3.09 -3.81
CA ASP A 36 0.95 2.62 -4.86
C ASP A 36 0.42 1.31 -5.51
N VAL A 37 -0.20 0.43 -4.72
CA VAL A 37 -0.85 -0.80 -5.22
C VAL A 37 -2.12 -0.46 -6.02
N HIS A 38 -2.99 0.41 -5.50
CA HIS A 38 -4.19 0.88 -6.20
C HIS A 38 -3.84 1.49 -7.57
N ASP A 39 -2.89 2.43 -7.59
CA ASP A 39 -2.45 3.10 -8.81
C ASP A 39 -1.96 2.09 -9.85
N THR A 40 -1.27 1.04 -9.40
CA THR A 40 -0.79 -0.03 -10.29
C THR A 40 -1.97 -0.84 -10.86
N ILE A 41 -2.95 -1.24 -10.04
CA ILE A 41 -4.14 -1.98 -10.49
C ILE A 41 -4.91 -1.17 -11.54
N VAL A 42 -5.14 0.11 -11.28
CA VAL A 42 -5.89 1.01 -12.18
C VAL A 42 -5.12 1.28 -13.47
N LYS A 43 -3.85 1.64 -13.37
CA LYS A 43 -3.00 1.98 -14.52
C LYS A 43 -2.84 0.79 -15.47
N GLU A 44 -2.56 -0.39 -14.91
CA GLU A 44 -2.33 -1.61 -15.70
C GLU A 44 -3.65 -2.37 -15.98
N LYS A 45 -4.79 -1.88 -15.50
CA LYS A 45 -6.13 -2.46 -15.68
C LYS A 45 -6.19 -3.95 -15.31
N LEU A 46 -5.59 -4.31 -14.18
CA LEU A 46 -5.44 -5.71 -13.78
C LEU A 46 -6.80 -6.39 -13.47
N PHE A 47 -7.68 -5.66 -12.80
CA PHE A 47 -9.05 -6.07 -12.48
C PHE A 47 -9.86 -4.84 -12.03
N THR A 48 -11.17 -5.02 -11.95
CA THR A 48 -12.14 -3.98 -11.58
C THR A 48 -13.07 -4.47 -10.48
N ARG A 49 -13.83 -3.54 -9.89
CA ARG A 49 -14.79 -3.86 -8.85
C ARG A 49 -15.88 -4.79 -9.41
N GLY A 50 -16.09 -5.92 -8.72
CA GLY A 50 -17.05 -6.95 -9.14
C GLY A 50 -16.39 -8.17 -9.79
N ASP A 51 -15.13 -8.06 -10.19
CA ASP A 51 -14.39 -9.21 -10.70
C ASP A 51 -14.14 -10.25 -9.60
N LYS A 52 -14.26 -11.52 -9.98
CA LYS A 52 -13.88 -12.64 -9.11
C LYS A 52 -12.40 -12.93 -9.30
N VAL A 53 -11.58 -12.49 -8.35
CA VAL A 53 -10.13 -12.66 -8.38
C VAL A 53 -9.72 -13.86 -7.51
N ALA A 54 -8.98 -14.81 -8.10
CA ALA A 54 -8.36 -15.91 -7.36
C ALA A 54 -6.93 -15.53 -6.96
N ILE A 55 -6.56 -15.75 -5.69
CA ILE A 55 -5.23 -15.44 -5.16
C ILE A 55 -4.53 -16.74 -4.76
N GLY A 56 -3.38 -17.00 -5.38
CA GLY A 56 -2.49 -18.08 -4.96
C GLY A 56 -1.71 -17.67 -3.71
N ALA A 57 -2.04 -18.27 -2.56
CA ALA A 57 -1.37 -17.98 -1.29
C ALA A 57 -0.39 -19.08 -0.91
N SER A 58 0.90 -18.73 -0.81
CA SER A 58 1.96 -19.63 -0.35
C SER A 58 2.18 -19.61 1.17
N GLY A 59 1.54 -18.66 1.88
CA GLY A 59 1.83 -18.35 3.29
C GLY A 59 3.08 -17.49 3.49
N GLY A 60 3.75 -17.10 2.40
CA GLY A 60 4.86 -16.15 2.43
C GLY A 60 4.40 -14.72 2.71
N LYS A 61 5.37 -13.84 2.99
CA LYS A 61 5.10 -12.42 3.27
C LYS A 61 4.38 -11.75 2.11
N ASP A 62 4.84 -11.96 0.88
CA ASP A 62 4.31 -11.27 -0.30
C ASP A 62 2.88 -11.72 -0.64
N SER A 63 2.64 -13.04 -0.66
CA SER A 63 1.30 -13.57 -0.98
C SER A 63 0.28 -13.27 0.10
N THR A 64 0.70 -13.21 1.37
CA THR A 64 -0.18 -12.81 2.48
C THR A 64 -0.49 -11.32 2.45
N VAL A 65 0.50 -10.46 2.17
CA VAL A 65 0.28 -9.02 2.02
C VAL A 65 -0.63 -8.74 0.82
N LEU A 66 -0.42 -9.39 -0.33
CA LEU A 66 -1.29 -9.25 -1.49
C LEU A 66 -2.74 -9.62 -1.15
N ALA A 67 -2.96 -10.77 -0.49
CA ALA A 67 -4.29 -11.19 -0.09
C ALA A 67 -4.94 -10.20 0.90
N TYR A 68 -4.16 -9.63 1.81
CA TYR A 68 -4.65 -8.63 2.77
C TYR A 68 -5.05 -7.33 2.07
N VAL A 69 -4.16 -6.79 1.23
CA VAL A 69 -4.32 -5.54 0.51
C VAL A 69 -5.51 -5.61 -0.46
N VAL A 70 -5.62 -6.66 -1.27
CA VAL A 70 -6.75 -6.85 -2.20
C VAL A 70 -8.08 -7.08 -1.47
N LYS A 71 -8.05 -7.66 -0.26
CA LYS A 71 -9.25 -7.84 0.56
C LYS A 71 -9.77 -6.54 1.15
N ILE A 72 -8.90 -5.57 1.45
CA ILE A 72 -9.34 -4.26 1.91
C ILE A 72 -10.14 -3.62 0.77
N SER A 73 -11.45 -3.51 0.99
CA SER A 73 -12.45 -2.99 0.04
C SER A 73 -12.15 -1.59 -0.50
N ASP A 74 -11.20 -0.89 0.11
CA ASP A 74 -10.91 0.52 -0.13
C ASP A 74 -9.92 0.68 -1.30
N ILE A 75 -9.10 -0.34 -1.63
CA ILE A 75 -8.14 -0.29 -2.74
C ILE A 75 -8.82 -0.39 -4.12
N ILE A 76 -10.12 -0.62 -4.20
CA ILE A 76 -10.86 -0.58 -5.48
C ILE A 76 -11.97 0.48 -5.43
N SER A 77 -11.99 1.32 -4.39
CA SER A 77 -13.11 2.24 -4.11
C SER A 77 -12.71 3.71 -3.89
N PHE A 78 -11.54 4.16 -4.34
CA PHE A 78 -11.21 5.59 -4.40
C PHE A 78 -11.40 6.15 -5.81
#